data_AF-A0A194S5Y5-F1
#
_entry.id   AF-A0A194S5Y5-F1
#
_cell.length_a   1.000
_cell.length_b   1.000
_cell.length_c   1.000
_cell.angle_alpha   90.00
_cell.angle_beta   90.00
_cell.angle_gamma   90.00
#
_symmetry.space_group_name_H-M   'P 1'
#
loop_
_entity.id
_entity.type
_entity.pdbx_description
1 polymer ?
#
loop_
_entity_poly.entity_id
_entity_poly.type
_entity_poly.pdbx_seq_one_letter_code
_entity_poly.pdbx_strand_id
1 'polypeptide(L)'
;MPKPPLTATQESRLIRYLDQELLRLSGGFESRHSGPSARLPTLASFLDTILPLLAFVLSIPAAPPSHSLRVAYLLQLTGYLAPACDGYTLDDSTLPHLFDALACFDHGWAAVLEGRDWDSARGAPAPPSPAPPQRDAHQGAPPLRTTDRVRLDSLVRDLQGVLAVSLGLPEFVPLENDPFQQVLRQRDLVAPPRVSEPDERHDGDDEMELASGATTPSLMSDASTAGDPTDDDAMSLDASVATPSEVINPDDALDGDNEDDEDGVDFEEVLPPSSSSSSFPSRTTTTTNSRFPDAYADPPAADGSFSLHFTGVPPPTLQDGELSLAGGQTPFVAQQRGFDPDAEYPLSEEEGDPIVEGDEHEQEDGMSDETKRRLEGVFERTQALLRELRTTAEAEAGA
;
A
#
# COMPACT_ATOMS: atom_id res chain seq x y z
N MET A 1 -13.29 20.53 -20.27
CA MET A 1 -12.14 20.52 -21.21
C MET A 1 -11.07 19.63 -20.61
N PRO A 2 -10.39 18.79 -21.41
CA PRO A 2 -9.31 17.94 -20.90
C PRO A 2 -8.20 18.81 -20.30
N LYS A 3 -7.67 18.41 -19.13
CA LYS A 3 -6.56 19.13 -18.51
C LYS A 3 -5.28 18.88 -19.33
N PRO A 4 -4.50 19.92 -19.66
CA PRO A 4 -3.21 19.71 -20.33
C PRO A 4 -2.28 18.87 -19.45
N PRO A 5 -1.37 18.08 -20.06
CA PRO A 5 -0.37 17.33 -19.31
C PRO A 5 0.54 18.28 -18.52
N LEU A 6 1.10 17.78 -17.42
CA LEU A 6 2.03 18.56 -16.60
C LEU A 6 3.36 18.76 -17.34
N THR A 7 4.01 19.89 -17.12
CA THR A 7 5.38 20.09 -17.60
C THR A 7 6.38 19.29 -16.76
N ALA A 8 7.53 18.92 -17.32
CA ALA A 8 8.54 18.15 -16.58
C ALA A 8 8.98 18.80 -15.25
N THR A 9 9.07 20.13 -15.21
CA THR A 9 9.36 20.88 -13.97
C THR A 9 8.21 20.79 -12.96
N GLN A 10 6.96 20.82 -13.42
CA GLN A 10 5.79 20.63 -12.55
C GLN A 10 5.75 19.20 -11.99
N GLU A 11 6.01 18.19 -12.83
CA GLU A 11 6.09 16.79 -12.41
C GLU A 11 7.19 16.58 -11.37
N SER A 12 8.40 17.09 -11.60
CA SER A 12 9.50 16.98 -10.63
C SER A 12 9.17 17.61 -9.27
N ARG A 13 8.54 18.79 -9.26
CA ARG A 13 8.11 19.44 -8.01
C ARG A 13 6.99 18.65 -7.32
N LEU A 14 6.05 18.12 -8.10
CA LEU A 14 4.95 17.30 -7.61
C LEU A 14 5.47 16.02 -6.94
N ILE A 15 6.39 15.31 -7.59
CA ILE A 15 7.05 14.10 -7.05
C ILE A 15 7.69 14.42 -5.70
N ARG A 16 8.54 15.47 -5.64
CA ARG A 16 9.22 15.86 -4.41
C ARG A 16 8.25 16.15 -3.27
N TYR A 17 7.14 16.83 -3.58
CA TYR A 17 6.09 17.12 -2.61
C TYR A 17 5.39 15.85 -2.12
N LEU A 18 4.95 14.99 -3.04
CA LEU A 18 4.28 13.74 -2.72
C LEU A 18 5.18 12.81 -1.89
N ASP A 19 6.44 12.64 -2.28
CA ASP A 19 7.39 11.82 -1.53
C ASP A 19 7.60 12.35 -0.11
N GLN A 20 7.68 13.67 0.06
CA GLN A 20 7.80 14.30 1.37
C GLN A 20 6.54 14.08 2.23
N GLU A 21 5.34 14.19 1.66
CA GLU A 21 4.09 13.95 2.39
C GLU A 21 3.89 12.47 2.72
N LEU A 22 4.27 11.56 1.83
CA LEU A 22 4.21 10.11 2.08
C LEU A 22 5.22 9.68 3.15
N LEU A 23 6.42 10.27 3.15
CA LEU A 23 7.41 10.06 4.22
C LEU A 23 6.89 10.57 5.57
N ARG A 24 6.20 11.71 5.58
CA ARG A 24 5.55 12.26 6.77
C ARG A 24 4.41 11.36 7.26
N LEU A 25 3.62 10.82 6.34
CA LEU A 25 2.53 9.90 6.64
C LEU A 25 3.07 8.59 7.23
N SER A 26 4.06 7.97 6.59
CA SER A 26 4.66 6.71 7.06
C SER A 26 5.36 6.87 8.40
N GLY A 27 6.17 7.93 8.58
CA GLY A 27 6.81 8.21 9.87
C GLY A 27 5.78 8.51 10.96
N GLY A 28 4.70 9.22 10.64
CA GLY A 28 3.58 9.46 11.55
C GLY A 28 2.86 8.18 11.97
N PHE A 29 2.67 7.25 11.02
CA PHE A 29 2.08 5.94 11.26
C PHE A 29 2.98 5.06 12.13
N GLU A 30 4.28 4.97 11.85
CA GLU A 30 5.23 4.21 12.68
C GLU A 30 5.30 4.74 14.12
N SER A 31 5.21 6.07 14.27
CA SER A 31 5.26 6.75 15.57
C SER A 31 3.93 6.74 16.34
N ARG A 32 2.87 6.07 15.83
CA ARG A 32 1.51 6.14 16.40
C ARG A 32 1.43 5.69 17.87
N HIS A 33 2.33 4.79 18.28
CA HIS A 33 2.40 4.27 19.64
C HIS A 33 3.42 5.00 20.54
N SER A 34 4.13 6.01 20.03
CA SER A 34 5.21 6.70 20.75
C SER A 34 4.73 7.63 21.87
N GLY A 35 3.42 7.67 22.15
CA GLY A 35 2.83 8.40 23.28
C GLY A 35 1.76 9.42 22.87
N PRO A 36 1.30 10.25 23.81
CA PRO A 36 0.18 11.18 23.59
C PRO A 36 0.49 12.32 22.60
N SER A 37 1.75 12.52 22.26
CA SER A 37 2.21 13.49 21.25
C SER A 37 2.38 12.87 19.85
N ALA A 38 1.97 11.63 19.64
CA ALA A 38 2.00 11.01 18.32
C ALA A 38 1.17 11.83 17.33
N ARG A 39 1.68 11.99 16.10
CA ARG A 39 1.04 12.82 15.07
C ARG A 39 -0.26 12.21 14.54
N LEU A 40 -0.29 10.89 14.42
CA LEU A 40 -1.43 10.13 13.90
C LEU A 40 -1.86 9.08 14.93
N PRO A 41 -2.41 9.49 16.09
CA PRO A 41 -2.69 8.58 17.19
C PRO A 41 -3.90 7.67 16.92
N THR A 42 -4.79 8.04 16.01
CA THR A 42 -6.03 7.31 15.72
C THR A 42 -6.21 7.05 14.23
N LEU A 43 -6.98 6.02 13.89
CA LEU A 43 -7.34 5.74 12.49
C LEU A 43 -8.02 6.94 11.82
N ALA A 44 -8.92 7.64 12.52
CA ALA A 44 -9.57 8.83 11.99
C ALA A 44 -8.57 9.92 11.58
N SER A 45 -7.58 10.21 12.43
CA SER A 45 -6.53 11.19 12.10
C SER A 45 -5.65 10.76 10.93
N PHE A 46 -5.41 9.46 10.78
CA PHE A 46 -4.71 8.89 9.62
C PHE A 46 -5.54 9.05 8.35
N LEU A 47 -6.83 8.71 8.38
CA LEU A 47 -7.75 8.85 7.24
C LEU A 47 -7.92 10.32 6.83
N ASP A 48 -8.05 11.23 7.80
CA ASP A 48 -8.13 12.67 7.54
C ASP A 48 -6.86 13.22 6.88
N THR A 49 -5.71 12.57 7.08
CA THR A 49 -4.45 12.94 6.43
C THR A 49 -4.32 12.30 5.05
N ILE A 50 -4.78 11.06 4.86
CA ILE A 50 -4.63 10.34 3.59
C ILE A 50 -5.64 10.79 2.52
N LEU A 51 -6.86 11.19 2.91
CA LEU A 51 -7.92 11.58 1.98
C LEU A 51 -7.58 12.84 1.15
N PRO A 52 -7.00 13.91 1.72
CA PRO A 52 -6.50 15.02 0.94
C PRO A 52 -5.40 14.62 -0.05
N LEU A 53 -4.49 13.72 0.36
CA LEU A 53 -3.43 13.20 -0.52
C LEU A 53 -4.03 12.38 -1.67
N LEU A 54 -5.04 11.55 -1.39
CA LEU A 54 -5.79 10.81 -2.40
C LEU A 54 -6.44 11.78 -3.40
N ALA A 55 -7.18 12.77 -2.94
CA ALA A 55 -7.84 13.74 -3.81
C ALA A 55 -6.83 14.54 -4.65
N PHE A 56 -5.67 14.84 -4.09
CA PHE A 56 -4.58 15.52 -4.77
C PHE A 56 -3.93 14.63 -5.85
N VAL A 57 -3.63 13.35 -5.56
CA VAL A 57 -3.14 12.38 -6.54
C VAL A 57 -4.16 12.16 -7.67
N LEU A 58 -5.45 12.06 -7.33
CA LEU A 58 -6.51 11.91 -8.34
C LEU A 58 -6.69 13.16 -9.22
N SER A 59 -6.28 14.34 -8.74
CA SER A 59 -6.35 15.58 -9.51
C SER A 59 -5.30 15.66 -10.64
N ILE A 60 -4.29 14.78 -10.61
CA ILE A 60 -3.26 14.66 -11.64
C ILE A 60 -3.92 14.29 -12.97
N PRO A 61 -3.58 14.97 -14.09
CA PRO A 61 -4.19 14.69 -15.39
C PRO A 61 -4.07 13.22 -15.79
N ALA A 62 -5.14 12.64 -16.35
CA ALA A 62 -5.11 11.28 -16.90
C ALA A 62 -4.34 11.18 -18.23
N ALA A 63 -3.80 12.29 -18.75
CA ALA A 63 -3.02 12.34 -19.98
C ALA A 63 -1.56 11.87 -19.76
N PRO A 64 -0.94 11.19 -20.74
CA PRO A 64 0.50 10.91 -20.72
C PRO A 64 1.34 12.20 -20.72
N PRO A 65 2.50 12.23 -20.04
CA PRO A 65 3.10 11.15 -19.25
C PRO A 65 2.57 11.04 -17.81
N SER A 66 1.85 12.06 -17.31
CA SER A 66 1.45 12.20 -15.91
C SER A 66 0.52 11.07 -15.40
N HIS A 67 -0.16 10.35 -16.30
CA HIS A 67 -0.99 9.20 -15.95
C HIS A 67 -0.24 8.12 -15.15
N SER A 68 0.98 7.77 -15.55
CA SER A 68 1.75 6.72 -14.87
C SER A 68 2.11 7.12 -13.44
N LEU A 69 2.38 8.41 -13.22
CA LEU A 69 2.63 9.00 -11.91
C LEU A 69 1.38 8.92 -11.03
N ARG A 70 0.21 9.26 -11.57
CA ARG A 70 -1.07 9.11 -10.87
C ARG A 70 -1.31 7.67 -10.41
N VAL A 71 -1.09 6.69 -11.29
CA VAL A 71 -1.22 5.26 -10.96
C VAL A 71 -0.24 4.85 -9.87
N ALA A 72 1.04 5.20 -10.01
CA ALA A 72 2.09 4.79 -9.08
C ALA A 72 1.82 5.27 -7.64
N TYR A 73 1.47 6.55 -7.47
CA TYR A 73 1.16 7.08 -6.16
C TYR A 73 -0.17 6.58 -5.60
N LEU A 74 -1.17 6.32 -6.45
CA LEU A 74 -2.42 5.74 -5.98
C LEU A 74 -2.25 4.30 -5.50
N LEU A 75 -1.41 3.49 -6.17
CA LEU A 75 -1.02 2.16 -5.69
C LEU A 75 -0.33 2.25 -4.33
N GLN A 76 0.59 3.21 -4.17
CA GLN A 76 1.30 3.41 -2.91
C GLN A 76 0.37 3.84 -1.78
N LEU A 77 -0.55 4.79 -2.02
CA LEU A 77 -1.56 5.20 -1.04
C LEU A 77 -2.46 4.04 -0.62
N THR A 78 -2.91 3.23 -1.58
CA THR A 78 -3.73 2.04 -1.31
C THR A 78 -2.97 1.03 -0.45
N GLY A 79 -1.66 0.87 -0.68
CA GLY A 79 -0.79 0.00 0.11
C GLY A 79 -0.63 0.39 1.58
N TYR A 80 -0.95 1.63 1.98
CA TYR A 80 -0.94 2.01 3.40
C TYR A 80 -2.23 1.63 4.14
N LEU A 81 -3.31 1.30 3.44
CA LEU A 81 -4.62 1.05 4.07
C LEU A 81 -4.63 -0.26 4.86
N ALA A 82 -4.08 -1.35 4.32
CA ALA A 82 -4.10 -2.64 5.00
C ALA A 82 -3.28 -2.60 6.30
N PRO A 83 -2.02 -2.13 6.32
CA PRO A 83 -1.27 -1.94 7.56
C PRO A 83 -1.96 -0.99 8.55
N ALA A 84 -2.69 0.03 8.05
CA ALA A 84 -3.42 0.94 8.92
C ALA A 84 -4.63 0.26 9.58
N CYS A 85 -5.38 -0.57 8.85
CA CYS A 85 -6.52 -1.32 9.42
C CYS A 85 -6.06 -2.32 10.48
N ASP A 86 -4.92 -2.98 10.28
CA ASP A 86 -4.31 -3.87 11.27
C ASP A 86 -3.68 -3.10 12.45
N GLY A 87 -3.04 -1.97 12.15
CA GLY A 87 -2.22 -1.23 13.09
C GLY A 87 -2.97 -0.26 14.01
N TYR A 88 -4.24 0.03 13.76
CA TYR A 88 -5.09 0.87 14.59
C TYR A 88 -6.28 0.07 15.14
N THR A 89 -6.82 0.49 16.28
CA THR A 89 -8.05 -0.11 16.82
C THR A 89 -9.26 0.32 15.98
N LEU A 90 -10.03 -0.67 15.50
CA LEU A 90 -11.29 -0.45 14.79
C LEU A 90 -12.43 -0.39 15.79
N ASP A 91 -12.88 0.82 16.10
CA ASP A 91 -14.04 1.05 16.96
C ASP A 91 -15.29 1.20 16.08
N ASP A 92 -16.47 0.81 16.58
CA ASP A 92 -17.74 0.97 15.85
C ASP A 92 -17.99 2.42 15.38
N SER A 93 -17.47 3.39 16.12
CA SER A 93 -17.57 4.81 15.77
C SER A 93 -16.67 5.24 14.60
N THR A 94 -15.58 4.52 14.33
CA THR A 94 -14.63 4.83 13.24
C THR A 94 -14.95 4.05 11.96
N LEU A 95 -15.69 2.94 12.06
CA LEU A 95 -16.09 2.12 10.91
C LEU A 95 -16.79 2.92 9.80
N PRO A 96 -17.78 3.80 10.07
CA PRO A 96 -18.40 4.58 9.01
C PRO A 96 -17.39 5.44 8.24
N HIS A 97 -16.45 6.09 8.95
CA HIS A 97 -15.42 6.92 8.35
C HIS A 97 -14.43 6.11 7.50
N LEU A 98 -14.08 4.91 7.98
CA LEU A 98 -13.26 3.97 7.22
C LEU A 98 -13.96 3.53 5.94
N PHE A 99 -15.22 3.11 6.01
CA PHE A 99 -15.97 2.69 4.81
C PHE A 99 -16.17 3.83 3.81
N ASP A 100 -16.42 5.06 4.28
CA ASP A 100 -16.50 6.24 3.42
C ASP A 100 -15.16 6.52 2.72
N ALA A 101 -14.05 6.37 3.44
CA ALA A 101 -12.71 6.49 2.88
C ALA A 101 -12.44 5.40 1.83
N LEU A 102 -12.74 4.13 2.13
CA LEU A 102 -12.60 3.01 1.19
C LEU A 102 -13.46 3.19 -0.05
N ALA A 103 -14.69 3.69 0.11
CA ALA A 103 -15.54 4.05 -1.01
C ALA A 103 -14.87 5.14 -1.87
N CYS A 104 -14.25 6.16 -1.27
CA CYS A 104 -13.52 7.18 -2.04
C CYS A 104 -12.33 6.58 -2.82
N PHE A 105 -11.58 5.64 -2.23
CA PHE A 105 -10.54 4.92 -2.95
C PHE A 105 -11.11 4.10 -4.12
N ASP A 106 -12.21 3.38 -3.92
CA ASP A 106 -12.86 2.59 -4.98
C ASP A 106 -13.33 3.47 -6.15
N HIS A 107 -13.97 4.61 -5.86
CA HIS A 107 -14.35 5.59 -6.88
C HIS A 107 -13.13 6.18 -7.59
N GLY A 108 -12.05 6.45 -6.84
CA GLY A 108 -10.79 6.95 -7.38
C GLY A 108 -10.15 5.98 -8.35
N TRP A 109 -10.10 4.70 -7.99
CA TRP A 109 -9.59 3.62 -8.83
C TRP A 109 -10.45 3.39 -10.07
N ALA A 110 -11.77 3.37 -9.92
CA ALA A 110 -12.68 3.27 -11.06
C ALA A 110 -12.43 4.41 -12.07
N ALA A 111 -12.28 5.65 -11.58
CA ALA A 111 -11.94 6.78 -12.45
C ALA A 111 -10.60 6.59 -13.17
N VAL A 112 -9.58 6.05 -12.50
CA VAL A 112 -8.26 5.79 -13.10
C VAL A 112 -8.34 4.70 -14.16
N LEU A 113 -9.01 3.58 -13.87
CA LEU A 113 -9.15 2.45 -14.80
C LEU A 113 -9.92 2.82 -16.06
N GLU A 114 -10.91 3.70 -15.94
CA GLU A 114 -11.69 4.23 -17.07
C GLU A 114 -11.01 5.43 -17.77
N GLY A 115 -9.85 5.90 -17.28
CA GLY A 115 -9.15 7.04 -17.85
C GLY A 115 -9.87 8.39 -17.64
N ARG A 116 -10.75 8.50 -16.64
CA ARG A 116 -11.51 9.70 -16.33
C ARG A 116 -10.75 10.67 -15.42
N ASP A 117 -10.98 11.96 -15.68
CA ASP A 117 -10.54 13.02 -14.77
C ASP A 117 -11.35 12.99 -13.47
N TRP A 118 -10.69 13.32 -12.36
CA TRP A 118 -11.32 13.45 -11.06
C TRP A 118 -11.83 14.88 -10.83
N ASP A 119 -13.04 15.00 -10.27
CA ASP A 119 -13.60 16.27 -9.81
C ASP A 119 -13.45 16.37 -8.29
N SER A 120 -12.38 17.06 -7.86
CA SER A 120 -12.06 17.26 -6.44
C SER A 120 -13.15 18.04 -5.69
N ALA A 121 -13.95 18.87 -6.37
CA ALA A 121 -15.03 19.61 -5.71
C ALA A 121 -16.22 18.70 -5.36
N ARG A 122 -16.43 17.63 -6.15
CA ARG A 122 -17.49 16.64 -5.93
C ARG A 122 -17.03 15.41 -5.17
N GLY A 123 -15.72 15.20 -5.04
CA GLY A 123 -15.16 13.95 -4.50
C GLY A 123 -15.55 12.74 -5.35
N ALA A 124 -15.71 12.94 -6.66
CA ALA A 124 -16.23 11.92 -7.56
C ALA A 124 -15.57 12.01 -8.94
N PRO A 125 -15.65 10.95 -9.76
CA PRO A 125 -15.23 11.01 -11.15
C PRO A 125 -15.99 12.11 -11.89
N ALA A 126 -15.30 12.86 -12.76
CA ALA A 126 -15.96 13.86 -13.59
C ALA A 126 -17.06 13.18 -14.44
N PRO A 127 -18.24 13.83 -14.60
CA PRO A 127 -19.29 13.29 -15.43
C PRO A 127 -18.76 13.15 -16.87
N PRO A 128 -19.16 12.09 -17.60
CA PRO A 128 -18.78 11.95 -18.99
C PRO A 128 -19.21 13.22 -19.75
N SER A 129 -18.26 13.85 -20.43
CA SER A 129 -18.53 15.06 -21.19
C SER A 129 -19.59 14.74 -22.26
N PRO A 130 -20.72 15.48 -22.34
CA PRO A 130 -21.79 15.22 -23.31
C PRO A 130 -21.40 15.58 -24.76
N ALA A 131 -20.13 15.88 -25.01
CA ALA A 131 -19.64 16.22 -26.34
C ALA A 131 -19.82 15.01 -27.28
N PRO A 132 -20.27 15.24 -28.53
CA PRO A 132 -20.45 14.16 -29.50
C PRO A 132 -19.13 13.40 -29.70
N PRO A 133 -19.18 12.09 -30.01
CA PRO A 133 -18.04 11.17 -30.12
C PRO A 133 -17.10 11.46 -31.32
N GLN A 134 -16.93 12.72 -31.69
CA GLN A 134 -16.37 13.16 -32.96
C GLN A 134 -14.86 13.43 -32.97
N ARG A 135 -14.09 13.04 -31.96
CA ARG A 135 -12.63 13.21 -32.02
C ARG A 135 -11.90 11.96 -31.59
N ASP A 136 -11.36 11.29 -32.60
CA ASP A 136 -10.22 10.38 -32.60
C ASP A 136 -10.15 9.43 -31.41
N ALA A 137 -10.66 8.21 -31.62
CA ALA A 137 -10.65 7.07 -30.71
C ALA A 137 -9.25 6.61 -30.22
N HIS A 138 -8.23 7.45 -30.35
CA HIS A 138 -6.84 7.18 -29.97
C HIS A 138 -6.30 8.15 -28.90
N GLN A 139 -7.11 9.09 -28.39
CA GLN A 139 -6.74 9.92 -27.24
C GLN A 139 -7.34 9.42 -25.91
N GLY A 140 -7.77 8.17 -25.86
CA GLY A 140 -8.07 7.52 -24.58
C GLY A 140 -6.83 7.51 -23.68
N ALA A 141 -7.03 7.60 -22.37
CA ALA A 141 -5.93 7.39 -21.43
C ALA A 141 -5.27 6.03 -21.72
N PRO A 142 -3.94 5.93 -21.61
CA PRO A 142 -3.25 4.67 -21.87
C PRO A 142 -3.83 3.60 -20.93
N PRO A 143 -4.11 2.39 -21.43
CA PRO A 143 -4.60 1.32 -20.58
C PRO A 143 -3.60 1.02 -19.47
N LEU A 144 -4.11 0.71 -18.27
CA LEU A 144 -3.28 0.34 -17.13
C LEU A 144 -2.38 -0.85 -17.50
N ARG A 145 -1.10 -0.82 -17.11
CA ARG A 145 -0.15 -1.91 -17.37
C ARG A 145 -0.59 -3.18 -16.66
N THR A 146 -0.33 -4.34 -17.25
CA THR A 146 -0.68 -5.65 -16.66
C THR A 146 -0.10 -5.82 -15.25
N THR A 147 1.15 -5.39 -15.04
CA THR A 147 1.81 -5.44 -13.72
C THR A 147 1.06 -4.61 -12.67
N ASP A 148 0.61 -3.42 -13.04
CA ASP A 148 -0.09 -2.51 -12.14
C ASP A 148 -1.50 -3.04 -11.81
N ARG A 149 -2.17 -3.68 -12.78
CA ARG A 149 -3.45 -4.39 -12.56
C ARG A 149 -3.31 -5.52 -11.55
N VAL A 150 -2.32 -6.40 -11.73
CA VAL A 150 -2.06 -7.53 -10.82
C VAL A 150 -1.71 -7.00 -9.42
N ARG A 151 -0.91 -5.94 -9.34
CA ARG A 151 -0.57 -5.31 -8.06
C ARG A 151 -1.79 -4.71 -7.37
N LEU A 152 -2.65 -4.00 -8.10
CA LEU A 152 -3.89 -3.45 -7.55
C LEU A 152 -4.81 -4.55 -7.03
N ASP A 153 -5.02 -5.61 -7.82
CA ASP A 153 -5.83 -6.76 -7.42
C ASP A 153 -5.31 -7.41 -6.13
N SER A 154 -3.99 -7.60 -6.03
CA SER A 154 -3.34 -8.10 -4.81
C SER A 154 -3.56 -7.19 -3.60
N LEU A 155 -3.42 -5.87 -3.77
CA LEU A 155 -3.60 -4.91 -2.68
C LEU A 155 -5.06 -4.85 -2.18
N VAL A 156 -6.02 -4.90 -3.11
CA VAL A 156 -7.45 -4.91 -2.76
C VAL A 156 -7.80 -6.17 -1.97
N ARG A 157 -7.31 -7.34 -2.41
CA ARG A 157 -7.54 -8.62 -1.71
C ARG A 157 -6.89 -8.65 -0.33
N ASP A 158 -5.66 -8.16 -0.22
CA ASP A 158 -4.96 -8.05 1.06
C ASP A 158 -5.72 -7.16 2.05
N LEU A 159 -6.16 -5.98 1.59
CA LEU A 159 -6.96 -5.06 2.41
C LEU A 159 -8.30 -5.66 2.83
N GLN A 160 -9.01 -6.35 1.94
CA GLN A 160 -10.25 -7.04 2.30
C GLN A 160 -10.01 -8.14 3.35
N GLY A 161 -8.95 -8.93 3.18
CA GLY A 161 -8.58 -9.98 4.13
C GLY A 161 -8.20 -9.42 5.50
N VAL A 162 -7.32 -8.41 5.54
CA VAL A 162 -6.94 -7.73 6.78
C VAL A 162 -8.15 -7.11 7.46
N LEU A 163 -8.99 -6.38 6.72
CA LEU A 163 -10.18 -5.75 7.28
C LEU A 163 -11.14 -6.78 7.85
N ALA A 164 -11.35 -7.92 7.18
CA ALA A 164 -12.18 -9.00 7.70
C ALA A 164 -11.63 -9.58 9.02
N VAL A 165 -10.32 -9.85 9.08
CA VAL A 165 -9.67 -10.34 10.30
C VAL A 165 -9.77 -9.32 11.43
N SER A 166 -9.48 -8.04 11.15
CA SER A 166 -9.57 -6.96 12.15
C SER A 166 -11.00 -6.74 12.66
N LEU A 167 -12.00 -7.10 11.86
CA LEU A 167 -13.42 -7.06 12.23
C LEU A 167 -13.91 -8.34 12.92
N GLY A 168 -13.04 -9.33 13.13
CA GLY A 168 -13.39 -10.60 13.76
C GLY A 168 -14.20 -11.53 12.87
N LEU A 169 -14.03 -11.44 11.55
CA LEU A 169 -14.62 -12.34 10.56
C LEU A 169 -13.56 -13.35 10.09
N PRO A 170 -13.30 -14.44 10.85
CA PRO A 170 -12.30 -15.44 10.48
C PRO A 170 -12.65 -16.19 9.19
N GLU A 171 -13.92 -16.18 8.77
CA GLU A 171 -14.42 -16.95 7.62
C GLU A 171 -14.20 -16.28 6.27
N PHE A 172 -13.79 -15.00 6.23
CA PHE A 172 -13.41 -14.31 4.99
C PHE A 172 -11.99 -14.70 4.56
N VAL A 173 -11.67 -16.00 4.57
CA VAL A 173 -10.70 -16.52 3.61
C VAL A 173 -11.44 -16.48 2.28
N PRO A 174 -11.08 -15.59 1.33
CA PRO A 174 -11.76 -15.55 0.04
C PRO A 174 -11.72 -16.95 -0.57
N LEU A 175 -12.90 -17.59 -0.65
CA LEU A 175 -13.08 -18.97 -1.10
C LEU A 175 -12.42 -19.25 -2.47
N GLU A 176 -12.17 -18.21 -3.26
CA GLU A 176 -11.40 -18.30 -4.52
C GLU A 176 -9.96 -18.79 -4.34
N ASN A 177 -9.34 -18.55 -3.17
CA ASN A 177 -8.02 -19.01 -2.78
C ASN A 177 -8.06 -19.98 -1.60
N ASP A 178 -9.21 -20.57 -1.30
CA ASP A 178 -9.22 -21.70 -0.37
C ASP A 178 -8.33 -22.80 -0.96
N PRO A 179 -7.20 -23.16 -0.32
CA PRO A 179 -6.34 -24.22 -0.82
C PRO A 179 -7.11 -25.52 -1.01
N PHE A 180 -8.18 -25.75 -0.25
CA PHE A 180 -9.06 -26.90 -0.47
C PHE A 180 -9.87 -26.78 -1.76
N GLN A 181 -10.40 -25.60 -2.12
CA GLN A 181 -11.04 -25.40 -3.42
C GLN A 181 -10.04 -25.46 -4.58
N GLN A 182 -8.81 -24.97 -4.41
CA GLN A 182 -7.76 -25.16 -5.43
C GLN A 182 -7.41 -26.64 -5.59
N VAL A 183 -7.31 -27.40 -4.50
CA VAL A 183 -7.09 -28.86 -4.54
C VAL A 183 -8.29 -29.57 -5.17
N LEU A 184 -9.52 -29.13 -4.91
CA LEU A 184 -10.73 -29.67 -5.55
C LEU A 184 -10.77 -29.36 -7.05
N ARG A 185 -10.46 -28.12 -7.47
CA ARG A 185 -10.32 -27.78 -8.90
C ARG A 185 -9.20 -28.54 -9.57
N GLN A 186 -8.06 -28.72 -8.91
CA GLN A 186 -6.98 -29.57 -9.42
C GLN A 186 -7.43 -31.04 -9.53
N ARG A 187 -8.24 -31.55 -8.60
CA ARG A 187 -8.82 -32.90 -8.69
C ARG A 187 -9.83 -33.04 -9.82
N ASP A 188 -10.68 -32.06 -10.04
CA ASP A 188 -11.68 -32.08 -11.11
C ASP A 188 -11.04 -31.96 -12.51
N LEU A 189 -9.88 -31.29 -12.63
CA LEU A 189 -9.10 -31.24 -13.87
C LEU A 189 -8.34 -32.54 -14.16
N VAL A 190 -8.09 -33.38 -13.14
CA VAL A 190 -7.45 -34.70 -13.28
C VAL A 190 -8.47 -35.81 -13.51
N ALA A 191 -9.75 -35.57 -13.25
CA ALA A 191 -10.79 -36.51 -13.63
C ALA A 191 -10.83 -36.59 -15.17
N PRO A 192 -10.45 -37.74 -15.79
CA PRO A 192 -10.58 -37.88 -17.23
C PRO A 192 -12.05 -37.64 -17.60
N PRO A 193 -12.34 -36.97 -18.73
CA PRO A 193 -13.70 -36.77 -19.17
C PRO A 193 -14.34 -38.16 -19.19
N ARG A 194 -15.32 -38.37 -18.30
CA ARG A 194 -16.15 -39.57 -18.35
C ARG A 194 -16.77 -39.53 -19.73
N VAL A 195 -16.21 -40.33 -20.63
CA VAL A 195 -16.81 -40.63 -21.91
C VAL A 195 -18.19 -41.14 -21.54
N SER A 196 -19.21 -40.32 -21.77
CA SER A 196 -20.59 -40.73 -21.69
C SER A 196 -20.72 -41.84 -22.70
N GLU A 197 -20.58 -43.08 -22.24
CA GLU A 197 -20.82 -44.24 -23.07
C GLU A 197 -22.27 -44.12 -23.57
N PRO A 198 -22.49 -44.28 -24.89
CA PRO A 198 -23.83 -44.29 -25.41
C PRO A 198 -24.55 -45.48 -24.79
N ASP A 199 -25.71 -45.17 -24.22
CA ASP A 199 -26.69 -46.07 -23.62
C ASP A 199 -27.20 -47.07 -24.67
N GLU A 200 -26.39 -48.11 -24.94
CA GLU A 200 -26.80 -49.29 -25.70
C GLU A 200 -27.22 -50.39 -24.73
N ARG A 201 -28.54 -50.47 -24.59
CA ARG A 201 -29.30 -51.60 -24.06
C ARG A 201 -28.78 -52.92 -24.63
N HIS A 202 -28.24 -53.78 -23.77
CA HIS A 202 -28.13 -55.19 -24.08
C HIS A 202 -28.40 -56.03 -22.82
N ASP A 203 -29.59 -56.62 -22.80
CA ASP A 203 -29.94 -57.78 -21.97
C ASP A 203 -28.99 -58.93 -22.31
N GLY A 204 -28.37 -59.51 -21.28
CA GLY A 204 -27.51 -60.68 -21.44
C GLY A 204 -26.90 -61.07 -20.12
N ASP A 205 -27.61 -61.94 -19.40
CA ASP A 205 -27.06 -62.76 -18.32
C ASP A 205 -25.78 -63.42 -18.82
N ASP A 206 -24.63 -63.14 -18.21
CA ASP A 206 -23.55 -64.11 -18.17
C ASP A 206 -22.56 -63.89 -17.02
N GLU A 207 -22.01 -65.04 -16.68
CA GLU A 207 -21.29 -65.50 -15.51
C GLU A 207 -20.11 -64.68 -14.97
N MET A 208 -19.83 -64.99 -13.71
CA MET A 208 -18.65 -64.65 -12.92
C MET A 208 -17.32 -64.85 -13.67
N GLU A 209 -16.46 -63.83 -13.68
CA GLU A 209 -15.01 -64.05 -13.63
C GLU A 209 -14.31 -63.07 -12.67
N LEU A 210 -13.52 -63.69 -11.80
CA LEU A 210 -12.58 -63.09 -10.86
C LEU A 210 -11.36 -62.58 -11.62
N ALA A 211 -10.73 -61.52 -11.08
CA ALA A 211 -9.29 -61.39 -10.85
C ALA A 211 -8.66 -60.06 -11.34
N SER A 212 -8.11 -59.36 -10.35
CA SER A 212 -6.71 -58.89 -10.31
C SER A 212 -6.20 -58.00 -11.43
N GLY A 213 -5.97 -56.73 -11.09
CA GLY A 213 -5.19 -55.81 -11.93
C GLY A 213 -4.85 -54.48 -11.26
N ALA A 214 -4.49 -54.49 -9.96
CA ALA A 214 -3.95 -53.30 -9.30
C ALA A 214 -2.54 -53.02 -9.82
N THR A 215 -2.42 -52.07 -10.75
CA THR A 215 -1.12 -51.59 -11.25
C THR A 215 -0.81 -50.27 -10.58
N THR A 216 0.06 -50.30 -9.57
CA THR A 216 0.65 -49.10 -8.94
C THR A 216 1.71 -48.49 -9.87
N PRO A 217 1.68 -47.19 -10.17
CA PRO A 217 2.79 -46.55 -10.86
C PRO A 217 3.98 -46.37 -9.90
N SER A 218 5.12 -46.92 -10.33
CA SER A 218 6.40 -46.89 -9.63
C SER A 218 7.02 -45.49 -9.71
N LEU A 219 7.30 -44.89 -8.56
CA LEU A 219 8.15 -43.70 -8.41
C LEU A 219 9.60 -44.08 -8.75
N MET A 220 10.10 -43.60 -9.89
CA MET A 220 11.52 -43.58 -10.20
C MET A 220 12.07 -42.21 -9.82
N SER A 221 12.88 -42.19 -8.75
CA SER A 221 13.73 -41.09 -8.37
C SER A 221 15.01 -41.15 -9.21
N ASP A 222 15.16 -40.26 -10.18
CA ASP A 222 16.47 -40.01 -10.81
C ASP A 222 17.13 -38.81 -10.11
N ALA A 223 18.02 -39.15 -9.19
CA ALA A 223 19.07 -38.28 -8.71
C ALA A 223 20.25 -38.39 -9.69
N SER A 224 20.54 -37.32 -10.41
CA SER A 224 21.79 -37.16 -11.15
C SER A 224 22.25 -35.71 -11.06
N THR A 225 22.88 -35.40 -9.92
CA THR A 225 23.65 -34.17 -9.74
C THR A 225 25.12 -34.49 -10.05
N ALA A 226 25.47 -34.40 -11.33
CA ALA A 226 26.84 -34.10 -11.77
C ALA A 226 26.80 -32.62 -12.17
N GLY A 227 27.51 -31.71 -11.52
CA GLY A 227 28.97 -31.70 -11.50
C GLY A 227 29.45 -30.89 -12.70
N ASP A 228 29.24 -29.57 -12.67
CA ASP A 228 29.81 -28.64 -13.65
C ASP A 228 30.36 -27.40 -12.92
N PRO A 229 31.70 -27.26 -12.83
CA PRO A 229 32.34 -26.09 -12.27
C PRO A 229 33.18 -25.37 -13.33
N THR A 230 32.61 -24.40 -14.06
CA THR A 230 33.38 -23.36 -14.76
C THR A 230 32.43 -22.26 -15.24
N ASP A 231 32.52 -21.08 -14.64
CA ASP A 231 32.95 -19.86 -15.34
C ASP A 231 32.58 -18.63 -14.50
N ASP A 232 33.52 -18.30 -13.62
CA ASP A 232 33.68 -16.97 -13.05
C ASP A 232 34.08 -15.99 -14.16
N ASP A 233 33.11 -15.56 -14.98
CA ASP A 233 33.28 -14.37 -15.82
C ASP A 233 32.98 -13.12 -15.01
N ALA A 234 34.06 -12.64 -14.39
CA ALA A 234 34.17 -11.31 -13.81
C ALA A 234 33.88 -10.24 -14.88
N MET A 235 32.67 -9.68 -14.85
CA MET A 235 32.34 -8.47 -15.61
C MET A 235 33.01 -7.25 -14.95
N SER A 236 34.29 -7.07 -15.27
CA SER A 236 35.06 -5.84 -15.04
C SER A 236 34.49 -4.74 -15.95
N LEU A 237 33.65 -3.86 -15.40
CA LEU A 237 33.23 -2.64 -16.07
C LEU A 237 34.38 -1.64 -16.05
N ASP A 238 35.14 -1.63 -17.13
CA ASP A 238 36.17 -0.64 -17.44
C ASP A 238 35.49 0.68 -17.82
N ALA A 239 35.27 1.55 -16.84
CA ALA A 239 34.75 2.90 -17.04
C ALA A 239 35.85 3.78 -17.68
N SER A 240 35.96 3.67 -19.00
CA SER A 240 36.80 4.54 -19.81
C SER A 240 36.20 5.95 -19.83
N VAL A 241 36.81 6.83 -19.05
CA VAL A 241 36.64 8.29 -19.12
C VAL A 241 37.06 8.76 -20.51
N ALA A 242 36.07 9.05 -21.35
CA ALA A 242 36.27 9.77 -22.58
C ALA A 242 36.54 11.24 -22.24
N THR A 243 37.81 11.63 -22.30
CA THR A 243 38.23 13.02 -22.41
C THR A 243 37.74 13.59 -23.74
N PRO A 244 37.03 14.73 -23.79
CA PRO A 244 36.92 15.49 -25.03
C PRO A 244 38.25 16.21 -25.27
N SER A 245 38.98 15.79 -26.30
CA SER A 245 39.99 16.64 -26.95
C SER A 245 39.26 17.76 -27.67
N GLU A 246 39.20 18.93 -27.03
CA GLU A 246 38.83 20.16 -27.71
C GLU A 246 40.12 20.84 -28.20
N VAL A 247 40.19 21.00 -29.51
CA VAL A 247 41.26 21.63 -30.25
C VAL A 247 41.25 23.12 -29.94
N ILE A 248 42.26 23.58 -29.20
CA ILE A 248 42.57 24.99 -29.02
C ILE A 248 43.04 25.55 -30.37
N ASN A 249 42.19 26.34 -31.02
CA ASN A 249 42.62 27.35 -31.98
C ASN A 249 42.81 28.67 -31.22
N PRO A 250 44.03 29.26 -31.21
CA PRO A 250 44.22 30.64 -30.81
C PRO A 250 43.86 31.58 -31.97
N ASP A 251 43.52 32.82 -31.63
CA ASP A 251 43.20 33.93 -32.53
C ASP A 251 41.71 34.08 -32.87
N ASP A 252 40.95 34.66 -31.94
CA ASP A 252 40.15 35.82 -32.32
C ASP A 252 39.90 36.73 -31.12
N ALA A 253 40.52 37.91 -31.18
CA ALA A 253 40.33 38.99 -30.26
C ALA A 253 39.19 39.86 -30.78
N LEU A 254 38.02 39.86 -30.13
CA LEU A 254 37.03 40.92 -30.29
C LEU A 254 36.34 41.22 -28.96
N ASP A 255 36.55 42.47 -28.55
CA ASP A 255 35.74 43.25 -27.61
C ASP A 255 34.24 43.01 -27.80
N GLY A 256 33.54 42.90 -26.68
CA GLY A 256 32.08 42.84 -26.65
C GLY A 256 31.57 42.96 -25.24
N ASP A 257 31.63 44.19 -24.70
CA ASP A 257 30.78 44.64 -23.60
C ASP A 257 29.34 44.16 -23.83
N ASN A 258 28.81 43.38 -22.89
CA ASN A 258 27.37 43.20 -22.77
C ASN A 258 27.03 43.20 -21.27
N GLU A 259 27.04 44.40 -20.72
CA GLU A 259 26.19 44.77 -19.58
C GLU A 259 24.74 44.62 -20.05
N ASP A 260 23.99 43.65 -19.51
CA ASP A 260 22.54 43.60 -19.68
C ASP A 260 21.91 43.01 -18.40
N ASP A 261 21.51 43.95 -17.55
CA ASP A 261 20.25 44.03 -16.82
C ASP A 261 19.81 42.85 -15.95
N GLU A 262 20.10 43.02 -14.65
CA GLU A 262 19.39 42.42 -13.54
C GLU A 262 17.94 42.93 -13.49
N ASP A 263 16.98 42.10 -13.93
CA ASP A 263 15.57 42.32 -13.66
C ASP A 263 15.27 42.12 -12.16
N GLY A 264 15.19 43.25 -11.45
CA GLY A 264 14.67 43.34 -10.09
C GLY A 264 13.21 42.92 -10.01
N VAL A 265 12.95 41.80 -9.34
CA VAL A 265 11.60 41.41 -8.92
C VAL A 265 11.22 42.17 -7.65
N ASP A 266 10.53 43.30 -7.83
CA ASP A 266 9.84 44.03 -6.76
C ASP A 266 8.74 43.14 -6.16
N PHE A 267 9.02 42.53 -5.00
CA PHE A 267 8.00 41.92 -4.16
C PHE A 267 7.27 43.02 -3.40
N GLU A 268 6.07 43.36 -3.88
CA GLU A 268 5.15 44.29 -3.25
C GLU A 268 4.72 43.76 -1.87
N GLU A 269 5.11 44.49 -0.83
CA GLU A 269 4.82 44.25 0.58
C GLU A 269 3.32 44.43 0.85
N VAL A 270 2.59 43.32 0.94
CA VAL A 270 1.17 43.33 1.34
C VAL A 270 1.07 43.62 2.84
N LEU A 271 0.68 44.86 3.17
CA LEU A 271 0.37 45.30 4.51
C LEU A 271 -0.70 44.41 5.18
N PRO A 272 -0.49 43.94 6.42
CA PRO A 272 -1.52 43.20 7.15
C PRO A 272 -2.64 44.16 7.61
N PRO A 273 -3.92 43.76 7.54
CA PRO A 273 -5.02 44.55 8.06
C PRO A 273 -4.91 44.65 9.59
N SER A 274 -4.87 45.90 10.06
CA SER A 274 -4.93 46.29 11.46
C SER A 274 -6.23 45.77 12.08
N SER A 275 -6.16 44.67 12.82
CA SER A 275 -7.29 44.18 13.61
C SER A 275 -7.13 44.64 15.05
N SER A 276 -8.15 45.37 15.46
CA SER A 276 -8.27 46.12 16.70
C SER A 276 -8.32 45.21 17.93
N SER A 277 -7.87 45.78 19.03
CA SER A 277 -7.84 45.24 20.38
C SER A 277 -9.18 44.67 20.84
N SER A 278 -9.18 43.45 21.35
CA SER A 278 -10.13 43.01 22.39
C SER A 278 -9.37 42.33 23.53
N SER A 279 -9.28 43.06 24.63
CA SER A 279 -8.74 42.69 25.92
C SER A 279 -9.70 41.80 26.71
N PHE A 280 -9.26 40.63 27.18
CA PHE A 280 -9.77 39.96 28.39
C PHE A 280 -8.66 39.11 29.06
N PRO A 281 -8.72 38.91 30.39
CA PRO A 281 -7.53 38.86 31.24
C PRO A 281 -6.95 37.46 31.46
N SER A 282 -5.65 37.48 31.74
CA SER A 282 -4.77 36.40 32.13
C SER A 282 -5.30 35.56 33.29
N ARG A 283 -5.25 34.23 33.12
CA ARG A 283 -5.26 33.26 34.22
C ARG A 283 -3.91 32.55 34.21
N THR A 284 -3.08 32.89 35.18
CA THR A 284 -1.75 32.33 35.42
C THR A 284 -1.87 30.92 36.01
N THR A 285 -1.32 29.92 35.32
CA THR A 285 -0.90 28.65 35.93
C THR A 285 0.58 28.45 35.62
N THR A 286 1.39 28.66 36.64
CA THR A 286 2.80 28.30 36.72
C THR A 286 2.93 26.77 36.63
N THR A 287 3.42 26.28 35.50
CA THR A 287 3.95 24.91 35.38
C THR A 287 5.42 25.01 35.04
N THR A 288 6.23 24.43 35.91
CA THR A 288 7.69 24.45 35.91
C THR A 288 8.27 23.83 34.65
N ASN A 289 9.06 24.62 33.94
CA ASN A 289 9.92 24.27 32.81
C ASN A 289 10.70 22.97 33.04
N SER A 290 10.38 21.92 32.28
CA SER A 290 11.34 20.88 31.91
C SER A 290 12.09 21.36 30.67
N ARG A 291 13.36 21.73 30.87
CA ARG A 291 14.24 22.33 29.87
C ARG A 291 14.83 21.22 29.00
N PHE A 292 14.21 20.93 27.87
CA PHE A 292 14.84 20.11 26.82
C PHE A 292 16.06 20.85 26.25
N PRO A 293 17.11 20.14 25.79
CA PRO A 293 18.27 20.77 25.18
C PRO A 293 17.85 21.44 23.86
N ASP A 294 18.15 22.74 23.73
CA ASP A 294 17.94 23.49 22.50
C ASP A 294 18.95 23.00 21.45
N ALA A 295 18.43 22.39 20.38
CA ALA A 295 19.16 22.09 19.17
C ALA A 295 18.76 23.10 18.10
N TYR A 296 19.74 23.73 17.45
CA TYR A 296 19.50 24.58 16.30
C TYR A 296 20.35 24.12 15.12
N ALA A 297 19.79 24.27 13.92
CA ALA A 297 20.47 24.00 12.66
C ALA A 297 20.92 25.32 12.05
N ASP A 298 22.15 25.37 11.57
CA ASP A 298 22.57 26.47 10.72
C ASP A 298 21.88 26.38 9.35
N PRO A 299 21.61 27.52 8.68
CA PRO A 299 21.08 27.51 7.33
C PRO A 299 22.01 26.73 6.39
N PRO A 300 21.46 25.99 5.40
CA PRO A 300 22.25 25.13 4.53
C PRO A 300 23.26 25.94 3.73
N ALA A 301 24.49 25.45 3.67
CA ALA A 301 25.54 26.02 2.84
C ALA A 301 25.23 25.83 1.34
N ALA A 302 25.91 26.57 0.47
CA ALA A 302 25.68 26.55 -0.98
C ALA A 302 25.93 25.19 -1.63
N ASP A 303 26.64 24.29 -0.95
CA ASP A 303 26.87 22.89 -1.35
C ASP A 303 25.80 21.92 -0.82
N GLY A 304 24.80 22.42 -0.10
CA GLY A 304 23.71 21.63 0.49
C GLY A 304 24.06 20.96 1.82
N SER A 305 25.25 21.19 2.38
CA SER A 305 25.60 20.70 3.72
C SER A 305 24.96 21.56 4.81
N PHE A 306 24.59 20.95 5.94
CA PHE A 306 24.16 21.68 7.14
C PHE A 306 24.72 21.01 8.39
N SER A 307 24.88 21.81 9.45
CA SER A 307 25.39 21.35 10.75
C SER A 307 24.33 21.59 11.83
N LEU A 308 24.17 20.60 12.71
CA LEU A 308 23.27 20.65 13.85
C LEU A 308 24.09 20.83 15.13
N HIS A 309 23.79 21.90 15.88
CA HIS A 309 24.46 22.21 17.13
C HIS A 309 23.54 21.89 18.31
N PHE A 310 23.99 21.02 19.21
CA PHE A 310 23.31 20.69 20.45
C PHE A 310 23.95 21.48 21.60
N THR A 311 23.15 22.28 22.32
CA THR A 311 23.64 22.98 23.52
C THR A 311 23.11 22.30 24.78
N GLY A 312 24.02 21.88 25.67
CA GLY A 312 23.67 21.52 27.05
C GLY A 312 24.05 20.11 27.52
N VAL A 313 24.17 19.10 26.65
CA VAL A 313 24.66 17.75 27.01
C VAL A 313 25.33 17.12 25.77
N PRO A 314 26.54 16.54 25.87
CA PRO A 314 27.16 15.85 24.74
C PRO A 314 26.32 14.65 24.30
N PRO A 315 26.22 14.37 22.99
CA PRO A 315 25.44 13.24 22.49
C PRO A 315 26.00 11.91 23.05
N PRO A 316 25.14 10.92 23.33
CA PRO A 316 25.60 9.59 23.75
C PRO A 316 26.46 8.99 22.64
N THR A 317 27.73 8.72 22.96
CA THR A 317 28.65 8.09 22.03
C THR A 317 28.34 6.60 21.95
N LEU A 318 27.99 6.12 20.76
CA LEU A 318 27.96 4.69 20.46
C LEU A 318 29.40 4.18 20.45
N GLN A 319 29.80 3.48 21.51
CA GLN A 319 31.03 2.68 21.54
C GLN A 319 30.58 1.22 21.60
N ASP A 320 30.91 0.44 20.56
CA ASP A 320 30.75 -1.02 20.49
C ASP A 320 29.32 -1.58 20.53
N GLY A 321 28.32 -0.84 20.04
CA GLY A 321 26.97 -1.39 19.80
C GLY A 321 26.10 -1.62 21.05
N GLU A 322 26.57 -1.22 22.23
CA GLU A 322 25.78 -1.27 23.47
C GLU A 322 25.45 0.14 23.97
N LEU A 323 24.15 0.40 24.23
CA LEU A 323 23.67 1.65 24.81
C LEU A 323 24.06 1.73 26.29
N SER A 324 25.21 2.33 26.58
CA SER A 324 25.64 2.62 27.94
C SER A 324 25.02 3.93 28.44
N LEU A 325 24.05 3.84 29.37
CA LEU A 325 23.58 5.00 30.13
C LEU A 325 24.67 5.45 31.13
N ALA A 326 24.85 6.77 31.26
CA ALA A 326 25.80 7.36 32.19
C ALA A 326 25.48 6.93 33.63
N GLY A 327 26.27 6.01 34.17
CA GLY A 327 26.06 5.40 35.49
C GLY A 327 26.52 3.95 35.59
N GLY A 328 26.85 3.27 34.47
CA GLY A 328 27.44 1.93 34.50
C GLY A 328 26.49 0.83 34.99
N GLN A 329 25.18 1.07 35.00
CA GLN A 329 24.17 0.05 35.30
C GLN A 329 23.58 -0.49 34.00
N THR A 330 23.92 -1.73 33.67
CA THR A 330 23.21 -2.50 32.66
C THR A 330 21.88 -2.99 33.25
N PRO A 331 20.75 -2.85 32.55
CA PRO A 331 19.49 -3.44 32.98
C PRO A 331 19.59 -4.96 32.84
N PHE A 332 19.82 -5.64 33.96
CA PHE A 332 19.78 -7.10 34.05
C PHE A 332 18.34 -7.57 33.85
N VAL A 333 18.01 -8.08 32.65
CA VAL A 333 16.79 -8.86 32.43
C VAL A 333 17.07 -10.26 32.97
N ALA A 334 16.73 -10.48 34.24
CA ALA A 334 16.80 -11.80 34.84
C ALA A 334 15.73 -12.71 34.18
N GLN A 335 16.17 -13.62 33.31
CA GLN A 335 15.34 -14.74 32.86
C GLN A 335 14.99 -15.60 34.09
N GLN A 336 13.74 -15.53 34.53
CA GLN A 336 13.20 -16.48 35.52
C GLN A 336 13.17 -17.87 34.89
N ARG A 337 14.06 -18.73 35.39
CA ARG A 337 14.14 -20.15 35.07
C ARG A 337 13.02 -20.88 35.80
N GLY A 338 12.03 -21.39 35.06
CA GLY A 338 11.08 -22.38 35.59
C GLY A 338 9.61 -22.17 35.20
N PHE A 339 9.31 -21.94 33.91
CA PHE A 339 7.95 -22.13 33.42
C PHE A 339 7.83 -23.58 32.93
N ASP A 340 7.15 -24.42 33.70
CA ASP A 340 6.89 -25.83 33.38
C ASP A 340 5.48 -25.90 32.78
N PRO A 341 5.33 -25.97 31.45
CA PRO A 341 4.04 -25.83 30.76
C PRO A 341 3.06 -26.98 31.02
N ASP A 342 3.50 -28.03 31.72
CA ASP A 342 2.73 -29.27 31.90
C ASP A 342 2.08 -29.36 33.30
N ALA A 343 2.31 -28.39 34.19
CA ALA A 343 1.90 -28.47 35.59
C ALA A 343 0.49 -27.90 35.90
N GLU A 344 -0.18 -27.23 34.96
CA GLU A 344 -1.43 -26.50 35.23
C GLU A 344 -2.70 -27.10 34.59
N TYR A 345 -2.68 -28.37 34.14
CA TYR A 345 -3.92 -29.07 33.78
C TYR A 345 -4.23 -30.17 34.79
N PRO A 346 -4.88 -29.85 35.94
CA PRO A 346 -5.50 -30.87 36.75
C PRO A 346 -6.57 -31.56 35.90
N LEU A 347 -6.31 -32.82 35.54
CA LEU A 347 -7.28 -33.73 34.95
C LEU A 347 -8.43 -33.90 35.93
N SER A 348 -9.46 -33.07 35.84
CA SER A 348 -10.73 -33.28 36.53
C SER A 348 -11.48 -34.39 35.80
N GLU A 349 -11.29 -35.62 36.28
CA GLU A 349 -12.23 -36.73 36.11
C GLU A 349 -13.54 -36.38 36.85
N GLU A 350 -14.29 -35.39 36.36
CA GLU A 350 -15.62 -35.08 36.89
C GLU A 350 -16.69 -35.70 35.99
N GLU A 351 -17.38 -36.65 36.62
CA GLU A 351 -18.40 -37.54 36.12
C GLU A 351 -19.56 -36.75 35.49
N GLY A 352 -19.97 -37.18 34.30
CA GLY A 352 -20.82 -36.41 33.40
C GLY A 352 -22.23 -36.13 33.93
N ASP A 353 -22.57 -34.84 33.95
CA ASP A 353 -23.95 -34.40 33.84
C ASP A 353 -24.42 -34.50 32.37
N PRO A 354 -25.66 -34.93 32.11
CA PRO A 354 -26.21 -34.98 30.77
C PRO A 354 -26.27 -33.57 30.20
N ILE A 355 -25.60 -33.38 29.07
CA ILE A 355 -25.67 -32.18 28.23
C ILE A 355 -27.14 -31.92 27.95
N VAL A 356 -27.72 -30.95 28.66
CA VAL A 356 -29.02 -30.40 28.35
C VAL A 356 -28.85 -29.79 26.96
N GLU A 357 -29.60 -30.30 25.98
CA GLU A 357 -29.86 -29.66 24.68
C GLU A 357 -30.52 -28.30 24.96
N GLY A 358 -29.74 -27.36 25.51
CA GLY A 358 -30.12 -25.98 25.63
C GLY A 358 -29.98 -25.41 24.25
N ASP A 359 -31.10 -24.97 23.68
CA ASP A 359 -31.18 -24.20 22.44
C ASP A 359 -29.92 -23.35 22.30
N GLU A 360 -28.98 -23.85 21.50
CA GLU A 360 -27.81 -23.13 21.04
C GLU A 360 -28.39 -22.08 20.11
N HIS A 361 -28.91 -21.02 20.70
CA HIS A 361 -29.02 -19.74 20.04
C HIS A 361 -27.57 -19.37 19.75
N GLU A 362 -27.12 -19.83 18.58
CA GLU A 362 -25.95 -19.35 17.86
C GLU A 362 -25.90 -17.87 18.17
N GLN A 363 -24.93 -17.48 19.00
CA GLN A 363 -24.67 -16.09 19.28
C GLN A 363 -24.16 -15.56 17.96
N GLU A 364 -25.13 -15.16 17.13
CA GLU A 364 -25.02 -14.45 15.89
C GLU A 364 -23.83 -13.52 16.05
N ASP A 365 -22.76 -13.81 15.30
CA ASP A 365 -21.50 -13.06 15.33
C ASP A 365 -21.82 -11.60 15.64
N GLY A 366 -21.24 -11.06 16.72
CA GLY A 366 -21.59 -9.72 17.22
C GLY A 366 -21.38 -8.55 16.23
N MET A 367 -21.08 -8.85 14.97
CA MET A 367 -21.03 -7.93 13.85
C MET A 367 -22.36 -7.89 13.10
N SER A 368 -22.92 -6.68 12.99
CA SER A 368 -24.15 -6.46 12.23
C SER A 368 -24.04 -6.92 10.77
N ASP A 369 -25.12 -7.48 10.23
CA ASP A 369 -25.27 -7.79 8.80
C ASP A 369 -24.94 -6.61 7.88
N GLU A 370 -25.18 -5.38 8.36
CA GLU A 370 -24.85 -4.17 7.62
C GLU A 370 -23.34 -4.04 7.42
N THR A 371 -22.54 -4.30 8.46
CA THR A 371 -21.07 -4.26 8.36
C THR A 371 -20.56 -5.33 7.40
N LYS A 372 -21.11 -6.55 7.46
CA LYS A 372 -20.77 -7.65 6.53
C LYS A 372 -21.05 -7.24 5.08
N ARG A 373 -22.24 -6.68 4.79
CA ARG A 373 -22.59 -6.18 3.44
C ARG A 373 -21.70 -5.03 2.99
N ARG A 374 -21.34 -4.11 3.88
CA ARG A 374 -20.42 -3.01 3.56
C ARG A 374 -19.03 -3.52 3.22
N LEU A 375 -18.54 -4.51 3.97
CA LEU A 375 -17.26 -5.17 3.71
C LEU A 375 -17.24 -5.87 2.35
N GLU A 376 -18.30 -6.60 1.99
CA GLU A 376 -18.44 -7.23 0.67
C GLU A 376 -18.43 -6.19 -0.48
N GLY A 377 -18.99 -5.00 -0.24
CA GLY A 377 -18.99 -3.89 -1.20
C GLY A 377 -17.68 -3.11 -1.32
N VAL A 378 -16.70 -3.35 -0.43
CA VAL A 378 -15.39 -2.67 -0.48
C VAL A 378 -14.68 -3.02 -1.80
N PHE A 379 -14.37 -2.02 -2.62
CA PHE A 379 -13.72 -2.16 -3.94
C PHE A 379 -14.51 -2.96 -5.00
N GLU A 380 -15.83 -3.15 -4.83
CA GLU A 380 -16.65 -3.91 -5.78
C GLU A 380 -16.50 -3.38 -7.22
N ARG A 381 -16.49 -2.06 -7.41
CA ARG A 381 -16.41 -1.43 -8.74
C ARG A 381 -15.04 -1.61 -9.36
N THR A 382 -13.98 -1.40 -8.58
CA THR A 382 -12.61 -1.61 -9.01
C THR A 382 -12.41 -3.06 -9.47
N GLN A 383 -12.90 -4.03 -8.70
CA GLN A 383 -12.81 -5.44 -9.07
C GLN A 383 -13.63 -5.78 -10.32
N ALA A 384 -14.84 -5.22 -10.47
CA ALA A 384 -15.66 -5.42 -11.66
C ALA A 384 -14.94 -4.92 -12.92
N LEU A 385 -14.34 -3.72 -12.86
CA LEU A 385 -13.57 -3.14 -13.97
C LEU A 385 -12.29 -3.93 -14.27
N LEU A 386 -11.58 -4.42 -13.25
CA LEU A 386 -10.41 -5.28 -13.45
C LEU A 386 -10.77 -6.60 -14.16
N ARG A 387 -11.92 -7.19 -13.81
CA ARG A 387 -12.45 -8.39 -14.49
C ARG A 387 -12.79 -8.09 -15.95
N GLU A 388 -13.49 -6.99 -16.22
CA GLU A 388 -13.80 -6.55 -17.58
C GLU A 388 -12.52 -6.36 -18.42
N LEU A 389 -11.55 -5.61 -17.89
CA LEU A 389 -10.25 -5.36 -18.53
C LEU A 389 -9.42 -6.63 -18.78
N ARG A 390 -9.65 -7.69 -18.00
CA ARG A 390 -9.03 -9.00 -18.23
C ARG A 390 -9.71 -9.73 -19.38
N THR A 391 -11.04 -9.76 -19.39
CA THR A 391 -11.81 -10.41 -20.46
C THR A 391 -11.57 -9.76 -21.82
N THR A 392 -11.43 -8.43 -21.87
CA THR A 392 -11.11 -7.72 -23.11
C THR A 392 -9.69 -8.05 -23.60
N ALA A 393 -8.70 -8.07 -22.71
CA ALA A 393 -7.33 -8.45 -23.06
C ALA A 393 -7.21 -9.90 -23.56
N GLU A 394 -7.95 -10.83 -22.95
CA GLU A 394 -8.01 -12.24 -23.39
C GLU A 394 -8.69 -12.39 -24.76
N ALA A 395 -9.76 -11.62 -25.03
CA ALA A 395 -10.41 -11.59 -26.33
C ALA A 395 -9.52 -11.02 -27.43
N GLU A 396 -8.73 -9.98 -27.13
CA GLU A 396 -7.75 -9.39 -28.06
C GLU A 396 -6.56 -10.32 -28.34
N ALA A 397 -6.14 -11.13 -27.37
CA ALA A 397 -5.05 -12.09 -27.55
C ALA A 397 -5.44 -13.35 -28.35
N GLY A 398 -6.74 -13.67 -28.40
CA GLY A 398 -7.26 -14.82 -29.13
C GLY A 398 -7.69 -14.55 -30.58
N ALA A 399 -7.76 -13.28 -30.99
CA ALA A 399 -8.06 -12.84 -32.35
C ALA A 399 -6.79 -12.67 -33.18
#